data_AF-A0A7J6UEJ3-F1
#
_entry.id   AF-A0A7J6UEJ3-F1
#
_cell.length_a   1.000
_cell.length_b   1.000
_cell.length_c   1.000
_cell.angle_alpha   90.00
_cell.angle_beta   90.00
_cell.angle_gamma   90.00
#
_symmetry.space_group_name_H-M   'P 1'
#
loop_
_entity.id
_entity.type
_entity.pdbx_description
1 polymer ?
#
loop_
_entity_poly.entity_id
_entity_poly.type
_entity_poly.pdbx_seq_one_letter_code
_entity_poly.pdbx_strand_id
1 'polypeptide(L)'
;MAQQESKAVRNVAVPRHSKRYYQVSAFLWTFLTYVCLHAVRKAFSNATPNMKEYYGYSTTFFGIMNTLFMLFYAIGMFFTGPLGDIYHPGRVFFVMTALCSVTQFVFGGMVTSVTQGGWYYFYYPLWVVNAIFQSGCWPAGILIV
;
A
#
# COMPACT_ATOMS: atom_id res chain seq x y z
N MET A 1 23.61 -38.61 25.28
CA MET A 1 22.55 -39.25 24.47
C MET A 1 21.43 -38.27 24.07
N ALA A 2 20.99 -37.33 24.93
CA ALA A 2 19.93 -36.36 24.58
C ALA A 2 20.30 -35.27 23.53
N GLN A 3 21.60 -34.99 23.30
CA GLN A 3 22.04 -33.97 22.31
C GLN A 3 22.05 -34.46 20.85
N GLN A 4 21.99 -35.78 20.61
CA GLN A 4 21.92 -36.33 19.26
C GLN A 4 20.50 -36.33 18.70
N GLU A 5 19.49 -36.56 19.55
CA GLU A 5 18.08 -36.55 19.12
C GLU A 5 17.56 -35.15 18.77
N SER A 6 18.04 -34.11 19.45
CA SER A 6 17.67 -32.71 19.14
C SER A 6 18.16 -32.25 17.75
N LYS A 7 19.28 -32.80 17.26
CA LYS A 7 19.78 -32.52 15.91
C LYS A 7 19.04 -33.30 14.82
N ALA A 8 18.47 -34.46 15.14
CA ALA A 8 17.71 -35.27 14.19
C ALA A 8 16.37 -34.63 13.82
N VAL A 9 15.68 -33.99 14.78
CA VAL A 9 14.40 -33.29 14.54
C VAL A 9 14.60 -31.98 13.76
N ARG A 10 15.80 -31.38 13.79
CA ARG A 10 16.13 -30.13 13.09
C ARG A 10 16.41 -30.28 11.59
N ASN A 11 16.44 -31.51 11.08
CA ASN A 11 16.74 -31.83 9.69
C ASN A 11 15.52 -32.40 8.95
N VAL A 12 14.31 -31.93 9.26
CA VAL A 12 13.22 -32.05 8.30
C VAL A 12 13.54 -31.10 7.15
N ALA A 13 14.33 -31.59 6.19
CA ALA A 13 14.66 -30.89 4.97
C ALA A 13 13.36 -30.64 4.20
N VAL A 14 12.76 -29.47 4.39
CA VAL A 14 11.60 -29.02 3.61
C VAL A 14 11.98 -29.16 2.14
N PRO A 15 11.26 -29.97 1.34
CA PRO A 15 11.70 -30.35 0.00
C PRO A 15 11.99 -29.09 -0.84
N ARG A 16 13.19 -29.03 -1.42
CA ARG A 16 13.71 -27.87 -2.16
C ARG A 16 12.78 -27.42 -3.31
N HIS A 17 11.98 -28.34 -3.86
CA HIS A 17 10.97 -28.04 -4.89
C HIS A 17 9.75 -27.26 -4.36
N SER A 18 9.33 -27.53 -3.13
CA SER A 18 8.26 -26.80 -2.44
C SER A 18 8.67 -25.36 -2.17
N LYS A 19 9.92 -25.14 -1.75
CA LYS A 19 10.46 -23.79 -1.48
C LYS A 19 10.42 -22.86 -2.71
N ARG A 20 10.71 -23.38 -3.92
CA ARG A 20 10.67 -22.59 -5.16
C ARG A 20 9.25 -22.14 -5.52
N TYR A 21 8.25 -23.01 -5.33
CA TYR A 21 6.85 -22.65 -5.54
C TYR A 21 6.42 -21.52 -4.59
N TYR A 22 6.74 -21.63 -3.30
CA TYR A 22 6.42 -20.59 -2.32
C TYR A 22 7.16 -19.27 -2.58
N GLN A 23 8.43 -19.31 -2.99
CA GLN A 23 9.20 -18.11 -3.36
C GLN A 23 8.62 -17.41 -4.61
N VAL A 24 8.30 -18.16 -5.65
CA VAL A 24 7.69 -17.61 -6.88
C VAL A 24 6.28 -17.08 -6.58
N SER A 25 5.49 -17.80 -5.78
CA SER A 25 4.16 -17.33 -5.38
C SER A 25 4.25 -16.05 -4.54
N ALA A 26 5.14 -15.98 -3.55
CA ALA A 26 5.35 -14.78 -2.74
C ALA A 26 5.78 -13.58 -3.60
N PHE A 27 6.70 -13.78 -4.54
CA PHE A 27 7.11 -12.76 -5.50
C PHE A 27 5.94 -12.28 -6.37
N LEU A 28 5.14 -13.20 -6.93
CA LEU A 28 3.99 -12.83 -7.77
C LEU A 28 2.96 -12.03 -6.98
N TRP A 29 2.69 -12.41 -5.72
CA TRP A 29 1.75 -11.71 -4.87
C TRP A 29 2.23 -10.31 -4.48
N THR A 30 3.49 -10.16 -4.09
CA THR A 30 4.05 -8.83 -3.75
C THR A 30 4.16 -7.95 -4.99
N PHE A 31 4.61 -8.50 -6.12
CA PHE A 31 4.71 -7.79 -7.40
C PHE A 31 3.35 -7.30 -7.89
N LEU A 32 2.34 -8.18 -7.97
CA LEU A 32 1.01 -7.81 -8.44
C LEU A 32 0.39 -6.73 -7.56
N THR A 33 0.50 -6.87 -6.24
CA THR A 33 0.01 -5.86 -5.29
C THR A 33 0.71 -4.52 -5.48
N TYR A 34 2.03 -4.53 -5.71
CA TYR A 34 2.80 -3.32 -5.96
C TYR A 34 2.38 -2.63 -7.27
N VAL A 35 2.14 -3.40 -8.35
CA VAL A 35 1.58 -2.88 -9.61
C VAL A 35 0.22 -2.23 -9.38
N CYS A 36 -0.67 -2.88 -8.62
CA CYS A 36 -1.99 -2.31 -8.28
C CYS A 36 -1.87 -0.99 -7.50
N LEU A 37 -0.97 -0.89 -6.53
CA LEU A 37 -0.72 0.35 -5.78
C LEU A 37 -0.30 1.51 -6.70
N HIS A 38 0.58 1.24 -7.67
CA HIS A 38 0.96 2.24 -8.67
C HIS A 38 -0.17 2.58 -9.65
N ALA A 39 -0.97 1.59 -10.04
CA ALA A 39 -2.14 1.80 -10.88
C ALA A 39 -3.14 2.74 -10.19
N VAL A 40 -3.36 2.60 -8.88
CA VAL A 40 -4.23 3.49 -8.09
C VAL A 40 -3.72 4.93 -8.09
N ARG A 41 -2.41 5.17 -7.91
CA ARG A 41 -1.86 6.53 -8.01
C ARG A 41 -2.07 7.14 -9.39
N LYS A 42 -1.89 6.35 -10.44
CA LYS A 42 -2.10 6.81 -11.83
C LYS A 42 -3.57 7.00 -12.16
N ALA A 43 -4.48 6.21 -11.57
CA ALA A 43 -5.92 6.35 -11.76
C ALA A 43 -6.42 7.74 -11.34
N PHE A 44 -5.89 8.29 -10.25
CA PHE A 44 -6.21 9.68 -9.83
C PHE A 44 -5.76 10.72 -10.87
N SER A 45 -4.55 10.56 -11.43
CA SER A 45 -4.08 11.43 -12.52
C SER A 45 -4.95 11.30 -13.78
N ASN A 46 -5.41 10.09 -14.11
CA ASN A 46 -6.30 9.84 -15.24
C ASN A 46 -7.71 10.40 -15.02
N ALA A 47 -8.19 10.43 -13.77
CA ALA A 47 -9.50 10.99 -13.41
C ALA A 47 -9.48 12.52 -13.32
N THR A 48 -8.31 13.15 -13.19
CA THR A 48 -8.13 14.61 -13.11
C THR A 48 -8.81 15.39 -14.24
N PRO A 49 -8.65 15.08 -15.55
CA PRO A 49 -9.33 15.80 -16.62
C PRO A 49 -10.87 15.74 -16.50
N ASN A 50 -11.42 14.55 -16.23
CA ASN A 50 -12.86 14.38 -16.02
C ASN A 50 -13.35 15.21 -14.82
N MET A 51 -12.63 15.20 -13.70
CA MET A 51 -13.00 15.99 -12.53
C MET A 51 -12.94 17.50 -12.77
N LYS A 52 -12.06 17.99 -13.64
CA LYS A 52 -12.02 19.40 -14.05
C LYS A 52 -13.23 19.77 -14.90
N GLU A 53 -13.61 18.92 -15.83
CA GLU A 53 -14.70 19.17 -16.77
C GLU A 53 -16.07 19.14 -16.07
N TYR A 54 -16.34 18.10 -15.28
CA TYR A 54 -17.64 17.92 -14.64
C TYR A 54 -17.85 18.78 -13.38
N TYR A 55 -16.77 19.06 -12.62
CA TYR A 55 -16.88 19.75 -11.31
C TYR A 55 -16.16 21.09 -11.25
N GLY A 56 -15.49 21.52 -12.32
CA GLY A 56 -14.81 22.82 -12.37
C GLY A 56 -13.63 22.95 -11.41
N TYR A 57 -13.06 21.84 -10.93
CA TYR A 57 -11.96 21.88 -9.97
C TYR A 57 -10.70 22.56 -10.54
N SER A 58 -10.11 23.45 -9.74
CA SER A 58 -8.88 24.15 -10.13
C SER A 58 -7.69 23.19 -10.24
N THR A 59 -6.76 23.49 -11.16
CA THR A 59 -5.48 22.78 -11.28
C THR A 59 -4.66 22.83 -9.99
N THR A 60 -4.80 23.91 -9.22
CA THR A 60 -4.14 24.11 -7.92
C THR A 60 -4.57 23.08 -6.89
N PHE A 61 -5.86 22.69 -6.87
CA PHE A 61 -6.38 21.67 -5.94
C PHE A 61 -5.64 20.33 -6.13
N PHE A 62 -5.56 19.86 -7.39
CA PHE A 62 -4.83 18.62 -7.71
C PHE A 62 -3.34 18.72 -7.41
N GLY A 63 -2.75 19.90 -7.62
CA GLY A 63 -1.36 20.17 -7.26
C GLY A 63 -1.11 20.03 -5.76
N ILE A 64 -1.95 20.65 -4.93
CA ILE A 64 -1.87 20.54 -3.46
C ILE A 64 -2.05 19.08 -3.02
N MET A 65 -3.02 18.36 -3.58
CA MET A 65 -3.22 16.94 -3.26
C MET A 65 -1.98 16.08 -3.55
N ASN A 66 -1.34 16.26 -4.71
CA ASN A 66 -0.12 15.53 -5.05
C ASN A 66 1.06 15.88 -4.13
N THR A 67 1.23 17.17 -3.80
CA THR A 67 2.28 17.60 -2.88
C THR A 67 2.06 17.04 -1.48
N LEU A 68 0.83 17.09 -0.97
CA LEU A 68 0.47 16.47 0.32
C LEU A 68 0.73 14.97 0.31
N PHE A 69 0.37 14.28 -0.78
CA PHE A 69 0.66 12.86 -0.92
C PHE A 69 2.16 12.58 -0.80
N MET A 70 3.00 13.28 -1.56
CA MET A 70 4.45 13.05 -1.53
C MET A 70 5.08 13.41 -0.18
N LEU A 71 4.64 14.51 0.44
CA LEU A 71 5.12 14.95 1.74
C LEU A 71 4.80 13.93 2.84
N PHE A 72 3.54 13.53 2.95
CA PHE A 72 3.11 12.59 3.98
C PHE A 72 3.53 11.15 3.67
N TYR A 73 3.75 10.80 2.41
CA TYR A 73 4.40 9.55 2.03
C TYR A 73 5.85 9.50 2.54
N ALA A 74 6.60 10.60 2.41
CA ALA A 74 7.98 10.67 2.92
C ALA A 74 8.03 10.60 4.46
N ILE A 75 7.16 11.35 5.14
CA ILE A 75 7.04 11.30 6.60
C ILE A 75 6.58 9.91 7.05
N GLY A 76 5.59 9.34 6.36
CA GLY A 76 5.07 8.00 6.63
C GLY A 76 6.18 6.96 6.56
N MET A 77 7.05 7.00 5.55
CA MET A 77 8.16 6.06 5.40
C MET A 77 9.10 6.03 6.62
N PHE A 78 9.33 7.17 7.29
CA PHE A 78 10.15 7.21 8.51
C PHE A 78 9.57 6.36 9.65
N PHE A 79 8.24 6.35 9.80
CA PHE A 79 7.56 5.60 10.87
C PHE A 79 7.18 4.18 10.43
N THR A 80 6.72 4.03 9.18
CA THR A 80 6.25 2.74 8.65
C THR A 80 7.39 1.83 8.21
N GLY A 81 8.61 2.34 8.04
CA GLY A 81 9.79 1.55 7.71
C GLY A 81 10.15 0.54 8.81
N PRO A 82 10.44 0.98 10.05
CA PRO A 82 10.81 0.08 11.14
C PRO A 82 9.73 -0.94 11.52
N LEU A 83 8.46 -0.68 11.18
CA LEU A 83 7.37 -1.64 11.43
C LEU A 83 7.57 -2.97 10.70
N GLY A 84 8.21 -2.96 9.52
CA GLY A 84 8.53 -4.18 8.77
C GLY A 84 9.58 -5.06 9.44
N ASP A 85 10.48 -4.46 10.23
CA ASP A 85 11.57 -5.15 10.91
C ASP A 85 11.15 -5.68 12.30
N ILE A 86 10.23 -4.99 12.98
CA ILE A 86 9.74 -5.36 14.31
C ILE A 86 8.67 -6.46 14.23
N TYR A 87 7.79 -6.39 13.24
CA TYR A 87 6.67 -7.32 13.06
C TYR A 87 6.90 -8.27 11.89
N HIS A 88 6.08 -9.31 11.77
CA HIS A 88 6.14 -10.19 10.60
C HIS A 88 5.82 -9.39 9.31
N PRO A 89 6.76 -9.29 8.34
CA PRO A 89 6.66 -8.36 7.21
C PRO A 89 5.45 -8.65 6.31
N GLY A 90 5.08 -9.92 6.14
CA GLY A 90 3.87 -10.32 5.41
C GLY A 90 2.57 -9.79 6.02
N ARG A 91 2.48 -9.71 7.36
CA ARG A 91 1.28 -9.17 8.03
C ARG A 91 1.22 -7.65 7.89
N VAL A 92 2.35 -6.97 8.04
CA VAL A 92 2.45 -5.52 7.85
C VAL A 92 2.06 -5.14 6.43
N PHE A 93 2.58 -5.87 5.43
CA PHE A 93 2.26 -5.65 4.02
C PHE A 93 0.76 -5.80 3.74
N PHE A 94 0.14 -6.87 4.24
CA PHE A 94 -1.29 -7.11 4.06
C PHE A 94 -2.15 -6.03 4.74
N VAL A 95 -1.83 -5.67 5.99
CA VAL A 95 -2.60 -4.65 6.73
C VAL A 95 -2.48 -3.29 6.07
N MET A 96 -1.28 -2.86 5.68
CA MET A 96 -1.06 -1.56 5.03
C MET A 96 -1.77 -1.47 3.67
N THR A 97 -1.70 -2.54 2.87
CA THR A 97 -2.40 -2.61 1.59
C THR A 97 -3.92 -2.64 1.77
N ALA A 98 -4.43 -3.37 2.77
CA ALA A 98 -5.86 -3.40 3.08
C ALA A 98 -6.39 -2.02 3.49
N LEU A 99 -5.67 -1.31 4.37
CA LEU A 99 -6.01 0.05 4.78
C LEU A 99 -5.94 1.04 3.61
N CYS A 100 -4.95 0.89 2.72
CA CYS A 100 -4.88 1.67 1.47
C CYS A 100 -6.08 1.39 0.56
N SER A 101 -6.49 0.13 0.42
CA SER A 101 -7.65 -0.25 -0.39
C SER A 101 -8.94 0.34 0.17
N VAL A 102 -9.19 0.22 1.49
CA VAL A 102 -10.36 0.79 2.15
C VAL A 102 -10.42 2.30 1.95
N THR A 103 -9.32 3.02 2.19
CA THR A 103 -9.28 4.47 1.99
C THR A 103 -9.51 4.87 0.53
N GLN A 104 -9.02 4.08 -0.44
CA GLN A 104 -9.27 4.33 -1.85
C GLN A 104 -10.72 4.07 -2.27
N PHE A 105 -11.36 3.03 -1.73
CA PHE A 105 -12.78 2.77 -1.95
C PHE A 105 -13.65 3.87 -1.36
N VAL A 106 -13.32 4.35 -0.16
CA VAL A 106 -13.99 5.48 0.48
C VAL A 106 -13.81 6.74 -0.36
N PHE A 107 -12.60 7.01 -0.86
CA PHE A 107 -12.35 8.13 -1.79
C PHE A 107 -13.24 8.04 -3.04
N GLY A 108 -13.28 6.87 -3.69
CA GLY A 108 -14.13 6.66 -4.88
C GLY A 108 -15.62 6.84 -4.60
N GLY A 109 -16.13 6.29 -3.50
CA GLY A 109 -17.54 6.43 -3.12
C GLY A 109 -17.94 7.84 -2.69
N MET A 110 -17.02 8.57 -2.03
CA MET A 110 -17.23 9.98 -1.68
C MET A 110 -17.19 10.90 -2.89
N VAL A 111 -16.35 10.60 -3.89
CA VAL A 111 -16.34 11.34 -5.16
C VAL A 111 -17.70 11.29 -5.85
N THR A 112 -18.44 10.18 -5.76
CA THR A 112 -19.78 10.08 -6.35
C THR A 112 -20.87 10.73 -5.51
N SER A 113 -20.79 10.63 -4.17
CA SER A 113 -21.88 11.05 -3.27
C SER A 113 -21.74 12.46 -2.69
N VAL A 114 -20.52 12.89 -2.33
CA VAL A 114 -20.25 14.16 -1.62
C VAL A 114 -19.97 15.31 -2.59
N THR A 115 -19.51 15.01 -3.81
CA THR A 115 -19.19 16.05 -4.79
C THR A 115 -20.42 16.87 -5.21
N GLN A 116 -21.62 16.30 -5.15
CA GLN A 116 -22.86 17.05 -5.39
C GLN A 116 -23.15 18.13 -4.33
N GLY A 117 -22.54 18.03 -3.15
CA GLY A 117 -22.73 18.96 -2.02
C GLY A 117 -21.70 20.10 -1.93
N GLY A 118 -20.75 20.22 -2.87
CA GLY A 118 -19.80 21.34 -2.93
C GLY A 118 -18.68 21.34 -1.88
N TRP A 119 -18.56 20.31 -1.04
CA TRP A 119 -17.55 20.20 0.01
C TRP A 119 -16.33 19.37 -0.43
N TYR A 120 -15.44 19.97 -1.22
CA TYR A 120 -14.23 19.31 -1.75
C TYR A 120 -13.03 19.28 -0.79
N TYR A 121 -13.09 19.98 0.36
CA TYR A 121 -11.98 20.04 1.31
C TYR A 121 -11.72 18.71 2.06
N PHE A 122 -12.70 17.80 2.11
CA PHE A 122 -12.57 16.49 2.77
C PHE A 122 -11.58 15.56 2.06
N TYR A 123 -11.26 15.82 0.79
CA TYR A 123 -10.30 15.02 0.04
C TYR A 123 -8.88 15.14 0.57
N TYR A 124 -8.49 16.30 1.12
CA TYR A 124 -7.12 16.52 1.61
C TYR A 124 -6.70 15.57 2.75
N PRO A 125 -7.41 15.52 3.90
CA PRO A 125 -7.01 14.62 4.99
C PRO A 125 -7.12 13.15 4.60
N LEU A 126 -8.12 12.77 3.79
CA LEU A 126 -8.29 11.39 3.35
C LEU A 126 -7.14 10.92 2.45
N TRP A 127 -6.66 11.82 1.59
CA TRP A 127 -5.49 11.56 0.73
C TRP A 127 -4.19 11.46 1.51
N VAL A 128 -4.04 12.27 2.56
CA VAL A 128 -2.91 12.19 3.50
C VAL A 128 -2.88 10.84 4.22
N VAL A 129 -4.03 10.37 4.72
CA VAL A 129 -4.14 9.05 5.37
C VAL A 129 -3.78 7.93 4.39
N ASN A 130 -4.27 8.00 3.15
CA ASN A 130 -3.91 7.04 2.11
C ASN A 130 -2.39 7.04 1.81
N ALA A 131 -1.75 8.22 1.79
CA ALA A 131 -0.31 8.36 1.56
C ALA A 131 0.53 7.67 2.65
N ILE A 132 0.14 7.82 3.92
CA ILE A 132 0.79 7.17 5.06
C ILE A 132 0.63 5.65 5.01
N PHE A 133 -0.52 5.13 4.58
CA PHE A 133 -0.68 3.68 4.43
C PHE A 133 0.11 3.12 3.24
N GLN A 134 0.22 3.88 2.14
CA GLN A 134 1.04 3.47 1.01
C GLN A 134 2.54 3.48 1.30
N SER A 135 3.02 4.33 2.22
CA SER A 135 4.45 4.45 2.53
C SER A 135 5.06 3.17 3.12
N GLY A 136 4.27 2.37 3.85
CA GLY A 136 4.72 1.11 4.45
C GLY A 136 4.79 -0.08 3.49
N CYS A 137 4.22 0.03 2.29
CA CYS A 137 4.13 -1.09 1.36
C CYS A 137 5.48 -1.43 0.70
N TRP A 138 6.33 -0.44 0.43
CA TRP A 138 7.64 -0.62 -0.18
C TRP A 138 8.66 -1.33 0.74
N PRO A 139 8.92 -0.85 1.98
CA PRO A 139 9.86 -1.53 2.89
C PRO A 139 9.39 -2.95 3.24
N ALA A 140 8.09 -3.15 3.48
CA ALA A 140 7.54 -4.48 3.77
C ALA A 140 7.63 -5.43 2.57
N GLY A 141 7.46 -4.93 1.34
CA GLY A 141 7.55 -5.74 0.13
C GLY A 141 8.96 -6.29 -0.13
N ILE A 142 9.99 -5.49 0.12
CA ILE A 142 11.40 -5.91 -0.06
C ILE A 142 11.80 -6.98 0.96
N LEU A 143 11.26 -6.92 2.18
CA LEU A 143 11.54 -7.91 3.23
C LEU A 143 10.92 -9.30 2.97
N ILE A 144 9.90 -9.38 2.11
CA ILE A 144 9.18 -10.63 1.82
C ILE A 144 9.83 -11.42 0.67
N VAL A 145 10.47 -10.74 -0.27
CA VAL A 145 11.09 -11.32 -1.48
C VAL A 145 12.50 -11.78 -1.18
#